data_AF-A0A417CM47-F1
#
_entry.id   AF-A0A417CM47-F1
#
_cell.length_a   1.000
_cell.length_b   1.000
_cell.length_c   1.000
_cell.angle_alpha   90.00
_cell.angle_beta   90.00
_cell.angle_gamma   90.00
#
_symmetry.space_group_name_H-M   'P 1'
#
loop_
_entity.id
_entity.type
_entity.pdbx_description
1 polymer ?
#
loop_
_entity_poly.entity_id
_entity_poly.type
_entity_poly.pdbx_seq_one_letter_code
_entity_poly.pdbx_strand_id
1 'polypeptide(L)'
;MRKKKKQDNRLYCPYCGRQAVLRPAMYVYGERNLDPENYLYVCGGYPACDSYIGVHKKSLSPMGTLADGNLRHKRIEAHRALNEVINAGVMTKHGLYIWLQNRLCLSETEMHIGKFSYFRCEETIRECKKLMEQNKIKIETVSYEENKFAA
;
A
#
# COMPACT_ATOMS: atom_id res chain seq x y z
N MET A 1 -0.69 -39.37 15.74
CA MET A 1 -1.18 -38.56 14.60
C MET A 1 -1.65 -37.20 15.10
N ARG A 2 -0.92 -36.11 14.81
CA ARG A 2 -1.34 -34.74 15.22
C ARG A 2 -2.50 -34.30 14.32
N LYS A 3 -3.72 -34.17 14.89
CA LYS A 3 -4.87 -33.58 14.19
C LYS A 3 -4.51 -32.14 13.80
N LYS A 4 -4.40 -31.84 12.50
CA LYS A 4 -4.30 -30.46 12.00
C LYS A 4 -5.56 -29.71 12.45
N LYS A 5 -5.41 -28.74 13.36
CA LYS A 5 -6.48 -27.78 13.69
C LYS A 5 -6.94 -27.14 12.38
N LYS A 6 -8.22 -27.28 12.05
CA LYS A 6 -8.85 -26.60 10.91
C LYS A 6 -8.72 -25.10 11.18
N GLN A 7 -7.87 -24.42 10.42
CA GLN A 7 -7.56 -23.01 10.65
C GLN A 7 -8.84 -22.21 10.41
N ASP A 8 -9.31 -21.50 11.44
CA ASP A 8 -10.48 -20.65 11.33
C ASP A 8 -10.11 -19.47 10.41
N ASN A 9 -10.51 -19.56 9.15
CA ASN A 9 -10.14 -18.61 8.10
C ASN A 9 -10.99 -17.33 8.14
N ARG A 10 -11.63 -17.05 9.29
CA ARG A 10 -12.48 -15.89 9.50
C ARG A 10 -11.63 -14.65 9.69
N LEU A 11 -11.90 -13.66 8.84
CA LEU A 11 -11.27 -12.34 8.92
C LEU A 11 -12.10 -11.45 9.84
N TYR A 12 -11.48 -10.86 10.86
CA TYR A 12 -12.13 -9.95 11.79
C TYR A 12 -11.65 -8.52 11.61
N CYS A 13 -12.56 -7.57 11.76
CA CYS A 13 -12.27 -6.15 11.65
C CYS A 13 -11.42 -5.67 12.84
N PRO A 14 -10.27 -5.03 12.61
CA PRO A 14 -9.42 -4.56 13.70
C PRO A 14 -10.01 -3.36 14.46
N TYR A 15 -11.02 -2.70 13.88
CA TYR A 15 -11.62 -1.49 14.44
C TYR A 15 -12.80 -1.78 15.37
N CYS A 16 -13.68 -2.71 14.99
CA CYS A 16 -14.93 -2.98 15.73
C CYS A 16 -15.11 -4.46 16.12
N GLY A 17 -14.16 -5.34 15.80
CA GLY A 17 -14.20 -6.76 16.13
C GLY A 17 -15.20 -7.60 15.33
N ARG A 18 -16.08 -6.99 14.52
CA ARG A 18 -17.05 -7.72 13.70
C ARG A 18 -16.36 -8.50 12.59
N GLN A 19 -16.89 -9.68 12.28
CA GLN A 19 -16.41 -10.51 11.18
C GLN A 19 -16.60 -9.79 9.84
N ALA A 20 -15.62 -9.89 8.96
CA ALA A 20 -15.74 -9.47 7.57
C ALA A 20 -16.29 -10.59 6.70
N VAL A 21 -17.12 -10.21 5.75
CA VAL A 21 -17.84 -11.10 4.84
C VAL A 21 -17.46 -10.77 3.40
N LEU A 22 -17.32 -11.79 2.56
CA LEU A 22 -17.05 -11.59 1.15
C LEU A 22 -18.30 -11.01 0.47
N ARG A 23 -18.14 -9.89 -0.23
CA ARG A 23 -19.21 -9.19 -0.96
C ARG A 23 -18.70 -8.77 -2.35
N PRO A 24 -19.58 -8.71 -3.37
CA PRO A 24 -19.23 -8.07 -4.63
C PRO A 24 -18.80 -6.62 -4.40
N ALA A 25 -17.82 -6.13 -5.15
CA ALA A 25 -17.32 -4.76 -5.01
C ALA A 25 -18.41 -3.70 -5.26
N MET A 26 -19.43 -4.04 -6.07
CA MET A 26 -20.65 -3.27 -6.26
C MET A 26 -21.35 -2.88 -4.94
N TYR A 27 -21.27 -3.70 -3.90
CA TYR A 27 -21.86 -3.41 -2.58
C TYR A 27 -21.25 -2.16 -1.91
N VAL A 28 -19.98 -1.88 -2.19
CA VAL A 28 -19.25 -0.73 -1.64
C VAL A 28 -19.21 0.43 -2.64
N TYR A 29 -18.89 0.14 -3.90
CA TYR A 29 -18.64 1.18 -4.90
C TYR A 29 -19.88 1.64 -5.66
N GLY A 30 -20.97 0.87 -5.63
CA GLY A 30 -22.18 1.14 -6.42
C GLY A 30 -21.85 1.30 -7.90
N GLU A 31 -22.49 2.27 -8.55
CA GLU A 31 -22.30 2.59 -9.98
C GLU A 31 -20.85 2.93 -10.37
N ARG A 32 -20.02 3.32 -9.40
CA ARG A 32 -18.58 3.59 -9.64
C ARG A 32 -17.74 2.31 -9.73
N ASN A 33 -18.35 1.13 -9.60
CA ASN A 33 -17.63 -0.13 -9.71
C ASN A 33 -17.22 -0.38 -11.17
N LEU A 34 -15.92 -0.25 -11.44
CA LEU A 34 -15.35 -0.47 -12.77
C LEU A 34 -15.19 -1.96 -13.12
N ASP A 35 -15.31 -2.85 -12.14
CA ASP A 35 -15.08 -4.29 -12.31
C ASP A 35 -16.18 -5.11 -11.61
N PRO A 36 -17.23 -5.53 -12.34
CA PRO A 36 -18.36 -6.27 -11.79
C PRO A 36 -18.00 -7.61 -11.15
N GLU A 37 -16.90 -8.22 -11.57
CA GLU A 37 -16.45 -9.53 -11.07
C GLU A 37 -15.57 -9.42 -9.82
N ASN A 38 -15.24 -8.21 -9.39
CA ASN A 38 -14.38 -8.00 -8.25
C ASN A 38 -15.13 -8.20 -6.92
N TYR A 39 -14.43 -8.72 -5.92
CA TYR A 39 -14.95 -8.97 -4.58
C TYR A 39 -14.11 -8.26 -3.52
N LEU A 40 -14.74 -7.98 -2.39
CA LEU A 40 -14.13 -7.38 -1.21
C LEU A 40 -14.49 -8.21 0.02
N TYR A 41 -13.58 -8.34 0.98
CA TYR A 41 -14.00 -8.62 2.35
C TYR A 41 -14.45 -7.31 2.99
N VAL A 42 -15.71 -7.25 3.39
CA VAL A 42 -16.35 -6.07 3.97
C VAL A 42 -16.71 -6.35 5.42
N CYS A 43 -16.35 -5.46 6.33
CA CYS A 43 -16.70 -5.56 7.74
C CYS A 43 -18.22 -5.68 7.93
N GLY A 44 -18.69 -6.57 8.80
CA GLY A 44 -20.11 -6.68 9.17
C GLY A 44 -20.71 -5.44 9.85
N GLY A 45 -19.90 -4.42 10.16
CA GLY A 45 -20.34 -3.10 10.61
C GLY A 45 -20.41 -2.04 9.49
N TYR A 46 -20.21 -2.42 8.23
CA TYR A 46 -20.34 -1.50 7.10
C TYR A 46 -21.81 -1.08 6.91
N PRO A 47 -22.11 0.20 6.57
CA PRO A 47 -21.17 1.28 6.24
C PRO A 47 -20.60 2.05 7.44
N ALA A 48 -21.16 1.91 8.65
CA ALA A 48 -20.74 2.72 9.81
C ALA A 48 -19.25 2.54 10.20
N CYS A 49 -18.71 1.32 10.08
CA CYS A 49 -17.29 1.04 10.33
C CYS A 49 -16.39 1.42 9.13
N ASP A 50 -16.97 1.58 7.94
CA ASP A 50 -16.28 1.86 6.67
C ASP A 50 -15.01 1.03 6.45
N SER A 51 -14.99 -0.25 6.86
CA SER A 51 -13.79 -1.08 6.76
C SER A 51 -13.97 -2.21 5.76
N TYR A 52 -13.08 -2.28 4.77
CA TYR A 52 -13.06 -3.36 3.79
C TYR A 52 -11.66 -3.55 3.19
N ILE A 53 -11.48 -4.63 2.45
CA ILE A 53 -10.27 -4.92 1.68
C ILE A 53 -10.57 -5.71 0.41
N GLY A 54 -9.81 -5.43 -0.66
CA GLY A 54 -9.85 -6.21 -1.89
C GLY A 54 -9.27 -7.61 -1.77
N VAL A 55 -9.65 -8.47 -2.72
CA VAL A 55 -9.16 -9.84 -2.79
C VAL A 55 -8.50 -10.14 -4.14
N HIS A 56 -7.61 -11.11 -4.14
CA HIS A 56 -7.09 -11.67 -5.40
C HIS A 56 -8.21 -12.46 -6.10
N LYS A 57 -8.51 -12.11 -7.37
CA LYS A 57 -9.65 -12.67 -8.13
C LYS A 57 -9.74 -14.21 -8.10
N LYS A 58 -8.60 -14.90 -8.22
CA LYS A 58 -8.56 -16.37 -8.30
C LYS A 58 -8.70 -17.06 -6.94
N SER A 59 -7.96 -16.59 -5.93
CA SER A 59 -7.87 -17.25 -4.62
C SER A 59 -8.86 -16.72 -3.61
N LEU A 60 -9.46 -15.55 -3.86
CA LEU A 60 -10.25 -14.78 -2.91
C LEU A 60 -9.51 -14.49 -1.60
N SER A 61 -8.17 -14.53 -1.63
CA SER A 61 -7.33 -14.19 -0.49
C SER A 61 -7.23 -12.66 -0.35
N PRO A 62 -7.24 -12.11 0.87
CA PRO A 62 -7.17 -10.67 1.08
C PRO A 62 -5.82 -10.11 0.60
N MET A 63 -5.85 -8.95 -0.05
CA MET A 63 -4.66 -8.24 -0.56
C MET A 63 -3.88 -7.48 0.54
N GLY A 64 -4.05 -7.85 1.82
CA GLY A 64 -3.57 -7.05 2.96
C GLY A 64 -4.46 -7.16 4.20
N THR A 65 -4.60 -6.07 4.96
CA THR A 65 -5.53 -5.98 6.11
C THR A 65 -6.72 -5.08 5.83
N LEU A 66 -7.86 -5.37 6.48
CA LEU A 66 -9.00 -4.47 6.54
C LEU A 66 -8.57 -3.06 6.95
N ALA A 67 -9.07 -2.07 6.23
CA ALA A 67 -8.71 -0.67 6.42
C ALA A 67 -9.94 0.22 6.28
N ASP A 68 -10.03 1.25 7.11
CA ASP A 68 -10.99 2.35 6.98
C ASP A 68 -10.67 3.26 5.79
N GLY A 69 -11.57 4.20 5.44
CA GLY A 69 -11.38 5.11 4.31
C GLY A 69 -10.09 5.91 4.37
N ASN A 70 -9.76 6.41 5.56
CA ASN A 70 -8.56 7.20 5.78
C ASN A 70 -7.28 6.36 5.58
N LEU A 71 -7.22 5.10 6.02
CA LEU A 71 -6.04 4.23 5.86
C LEU A 71 -5.93 3.74 4.43
N ARG A 72 -7.05 3.43 3.77
CA ARG A 72 -7.06 3.13 2.34
C ARG A 72 -6.49 4.30 1.54
N HIS A 73 -6.90 5.53 1.85
CA HIS A 73 -6.35 6.72 1.23
C HIS A 73 -4.84 6.86 1.47
N LYS A 74 -4.37 6.71 2.71
CA LYS A 74 -2.92 6.76 3.02
C LYS A 74 -2.10 5.69 2.31
N ARG A 75 -2.62 4.48 2.15
CA ARG A 75 -1.97 3.43 1.34
C ARG A 75 -1.87 3.80 -0.14
N ILE A 76 -2.90 4.45 -0.69
CA ILE A 76 -2.86 4.98 -2.06
C ILE A 76 -1.80 6.08 -2.18
N GLU A 77 -1.72 7.02 -1.23
CA GLU A 77 -0.68 8.06 -1.21
C GLU A 77 0.73 7.46 -1.13
N ALA A 78 0.94 6.44 -0.30
CA ALA A 78 2.22 5.75 -0.22
C ALA A 78 2.61 5.07 -1.54
N HIS A 79 1.66 4.42 -2.21
CA HIS A 79 1.88 3.88 -3.55
C HIS A 79 2.24 4.96 -4.57
N ARG A 80 1.56 6.12 -4.54
CA ARG A 80 1.85 7.26 -5.43
C ARG A 80 3.25 7.79 -5.21
N ALA A 81 3.67 7.99 -3.96
CA ALA A 81 5.01 8.46 -3.63
C ALA A 81 6.12 7.51 -4.15
N LEU A 82 5.92 6.19 -4.07
CA LEU A 82 6.85 5.24 -4.68
C LEU A 82 6.87 5.32 -6.21
N ASN A 83 5.69 5.44 -6.82
CA ASN A 83 5.58 5.56 -8.28
C ASN A 83 6.24 6.84 -8.78
N GLU A 84 6.19 7.95 -8.05
CA GLU A 84 6.89 9.20 -8.39
C GLU A 84 8.40 8.99 -8.47
N VAL A 85 9.00 8.31 -7.49
CA VAL A 85 10.43 7.97 -7.48
C VAL A 85 10.81 7.10 -8.68
N ILE A 86 9.99 6.10 -9.00
CA ILE A 86 10.22 5.19 -10.13
C ILE A 86 10.09 5.95 -11.46
N ASN A 87 9.03 6.73 -11.63
CA ASN A 87 8.73 7.44 -12.87
C ASN A 87 9.75 8.55 -13.16
N ALA A 88 10.32 9.17 -12.12
CA ALA A 88 11.41 10.12 -12.25
C ALA A 88 12.77 9.46 -12.56
N GLY A 89 12.84 8.12 -12.62
CA GLY A 89 14.06 7.39 -12.94
C GLY A 89 15.11 7.41 -11.82
N VAL A 90 14.75 7.86 -10.61
CA VAL A 90 15.68 7.95 -9.48
C VAL A 90 16.14 6.56 -9.05
N MET A 91 15.23 5.60 -9.02
CA MET A 91 15.51 4.19 -8.73
C MET A 91 14.61 3.27 -9.55
N THR A 92 15.10 2.07 -9.86
CA THR A 92 14.23 1.00 -10.38
C THR A 92 13.24 0.56 -9.31
N LYS A 93 12.11 -0.03 -9.73
CA LYS A 93 11.13 -0.59 -8.79
C LYS A 93 11.76 -1.57 -7.80
N HIS A 94 12.58 -2.51 -8.28
CA HIS A 94 13.24 -3.47 -7.40
C HIS A 94 14.19 -2.80 -6.41
N GLY A 95 15.01 -1.86 -6.89
CA GLY A 95 15.92 -1.09 -6.04
C GLY A 95 15.19 -0.28 -4.97
N LEU A 96 14.09 0.38 -5.33
CA LEU A 96 13.29 1.18 -4.41
C LEU A 96 12.71 0.34 -3.26
N TYR A 97 12.21 -0.87 -3.56
CA TYR A 97 11.68 -1.76 -2.53
C TYR A 97 12.77 -2.29 -1.59
N ILE A 98 13.98 -2.59 -2.09
CA ILE A 98 15.13 -2.97 -1.24
C ILE A 98 15.57 -1.79 -0.38
N TRP A 99 15.67 -0.60 -0.97
CA TRP A 99 16.06 0.61 -0.26
C TRP A 99 15.08 0.92 0.88
N LEU A 100 13.77 0.87 0.60
CA LEU A 100 12.76 1.17 1.60
C LEU A 100 12.72 0.12 2.72
N GLN A 101 12.94 -1.16 2.41
CA GLN A 101 13.07 -2.23 3.40
C GLN A 101 14.17 -1.92 4.41
N ASN A 102 15.37 -1.57 3.92
CA ASN A 102 16.48 -1.19 4.78
C ASN A 102 16.17 0.09 5.57
N ARG A 103 15.56 1.08 4.91
CA ARG A 103 15.26 2.38 5.52
C ARG A 103 14.25 2.31 6.65
N LEU A 104 13.26 1.42 6.52
CA LEU A 104 12.19 1.23 7.49
C LEU A 104 12.39 0.00 8.39
N CYS A 105 13.53 -0.69 8.26
CA CYS A 105 13.84 -1.95 8.94
C CYS A 105 12.71 -2.98 8.80
N LEU A 106 12.30 -3.24 7.55
CA LEU A 106 11.26 -4.20 7.20
C LEU A 106 11.87 -5.39 6.48
N SER A 107 11.38 -6.58 6.79
CA SER A 107 11.58 -7.75 5.95
C SER A 107 10.82 -7.63 4.63
N GLU A 108 11.18 -8.45 3.64
CA GLU A 108 10.46 -8.56 2.37
C GLU A 108 8.97 -8.89 2.60
N THR A 109 8.67 -9.76 3.57
CA THR A 109 7.29 -10.18 3.88
C THR A 109 6.46 -9.07 4.53
N GLU A 110 7.11 -8.15 5.24
CA GLU A 110 6.47 -6.99 5.84
C GLU A 110 6.29 -5.85 4.85
N MET A 111 7.11 -5.80 3.79
CA MET A 111 7.08 -4.79 2.72
C MET A 111 5.89 -4.96 1.78
N HIS A 112 4.70 -4.89 2.35
CA HIS A 112 3.44 -4.95 1.63
C HIS A 112 2.55 -3.79 2.08
N ILE A 113 2.41 -2.78 1.23
CA ILE A 113 1.64 -1.56 1.53
C ILE A 113 0.19 -1.88 1.91
N GLY A 114 -0.41 -2.94 1.35
CA GLY A 114 -1.73 -3.43 1.76
C GLY A 114 -1.83 -3.85 3.23
N LYS A 115 -0.71 -3.99 3.94
CA LYS A 115 -0.62 -4.28 5.38
C LYS A 115 -0.06 -3.12 6.20
N PHE A 116 0.33 -2.01 5.59
CA PHE A 116 0.89 -0.87 6.32
C PHE A 116 -0.14 -0.20 7.22
N SER A 117 0.32 0.26 8.38
CA SER A 117 -0.38 1.20 9.26
C SER A 117 -0.27 2.62 8.72
N TYR A 118 -1.02 3.56 9.32
CA TYR A 118 -0.88 5.00 9.04
C TYR A 118 0.57 5.45 9.15
N PHE A 119 1.20 5.17 10.29
CA PHE A 119 2.58 5.53 10.54
C PHE A 119 3.52 4.99 9.45
N ARG A 120 3.39 3.71 9.06
CA ARG A 120 4.22 3.13 7.99
C ARG A 120 3.97 3.79 6.63
N CYS A 121 2.73 4.15 6.31
CA CYS A 121 2.42 4.92 5.11
C CYS A 121 3.07 6.31 5.15
N GLU A 122 2.96 7.03 6.26
CA GLU A 122 3.56 8.37 6.43
C GLU A 122 5.08 8.32 6.32
N GLU A 123 5.72 7.35 6.97
CA GLU A 123 7.17 7.16 6.87
C GLU A 123 7.60 6.82 5.45
N THR A 124 6.84 5.99 4.74
CA THR A 124 7.10 5.69 3.32
C THR A 124 7.05 6.97 2.47
N ILE A 125 6.00 7.78 2.64
CA ILE A 125 5.82 9.03 1.91
C ILE A 125 6.96 10.01 2.24
N ARG A 126 7.32 10.14 3.53
CA ARG A 126 8.39 11.01 4.00
C ARG A 126 9.73 10.64 3.39
N GLU A 127 10.08 9.35 3.38
CA GLU A 127 11.32 8.86 2.80
C GLU A 127 11.37 9.06 1.28
N CYS A 128 10.27 8.80 0.57
CA CYS A 128 10.21 9.06 -0.87
C CYS A 128 10.40 10.54 -1.20
N LYS A 129 9.75 11.45 -0.45
CA LYS A 129 9.90 12.90 -0.64
C LYS A 129 11.33 13.35 -0.40
N LYS A 130 11.98 12.84 0.65
CA LYS A 130 13.40 13.13 0.93
C LYS A 130 14.32 12.66 -0.18
N LEU A 131 14.10 11.46 -0.69
CA LEU A 131 14.87 10.90 -1.80
C LEU A 131 14.72 11.74 -3.08
N MET A 132 13.50 12.18 -3.39
CA MET A 132 13.24 13.05 -4.52
C MET A 132 13.93 14.41 -4.39
N GLU A 133 13.90 15.01 -3.20
CA GLU A 133 14.56 16.29 -2.93
C GLU A 133 16.08 16.18 -3.07
N GLN A 134 16.67 15.13 -2.52
CA GLN A 134 18.11 14.84 -2.67
C GLN A 134 18.51 14.68 -4.15
N ASN A 135 17.65 14.04 -4.95
CA ASN A 135 17.91 13.87 -6.37
C ASN A 135 17.86 15.20 -7.14
N LYS A 136 16.93 16.10 -6.81
CA LYS A 136 16.87 17.45 -7.42
C LYS A 136 18.13 18.24 -7.15
N ILE A 137 18.55 18.32 -5.89
CA ILE A 137 19.77 19.01 -5.48
C ILE A 137 20.97 18.45 -6.26
N LYS A 138 21.07 17.12 -6.39
CA LYS A 138 22.14 16.48 -7.14
C LYS A 138 22.16 16.91 -8.61
N ILE A 139 21.01 16.92 -9.29
CA ILE A 139 20.91 17.35 -10.69
C ILE A 139 21.32 18.82 -10.84
N GLU A 140 20.85 19.68 -9.94
CA GLU A 140 21.20 21.11 -9.93
C GLU A 140 22.70 21.32 -9.72
N THR A 141 23.33 20.58 -8.80
CA THR A 141 24.78 20.66 -8.57
C THR A 141 25.61 20.22 -9.78
N VAL A 142 25.25 19.10 -10.42
CA VAL A 142 25.96 18.59 -11.60
C VAL A 142 25.83 19.57 -12.76
N SER A 143 24.63 20.10 -13.02
CA SER A 143 24.43 21.08 -14.09
C SER A 143 25.18 22.39 -13.84
N TYR A 144 25.28 22.85 -12.59
CA TYR A 144 26.09 24.03 -12.26
C TYR A 144 27.58 23.79 -12.53
N GLU A 145 28.10 22.62 -12.14
CA GLU A 145 29.51 22.26 -12.37
C GLU A 145 29.82 22.14 -13.87
N GLU A 146 29.00 21.43 -14.64
CA GLU A 146 29.15 21.29 -16.09
C GLU A 146 29.18 22.65 -16.80
N ASN A 147 28.28 23.56 -16.42
CA ASN A 147 28.24 24.91 -17.00
C ASN A 147 29.43 25.79 -16.60
N LYS A 148 30.02 25.56 -15.41
CA LYS A 148 31.18 26.31 -14.93
C LYS A 148 32.48 25.95 -15.66
N PHE A 149 32.61 24.70 -16.11
CA PHE A 149 33.79 24.23 -16.86
C PHE A 149 33.62 24.33 -18.38
N ALA A 150 32.42 24.61 -18.87
CA ALA A 150 32.12 24.85 -20.28
C ALA A 150 32.29 26.33 -20.71
N ALA A 151 32.56 27.23 -19.77
CA ALA A 151 32.83 28.66 -19.98
C ALA A 151 34.32 28.97 -19.77
#